data_AF-A0A7X6GFT9-F1
#
_entry.id   AF-A0A7X6GFT9-F1
#
_cell.length_a   1.000
_cell.length_b   1.000
_cell.length_c   1.000
_cell.angle_alpha   90.00
_cell.angle_beta   90.00
_cell.angle_gamma   90.00
#
_symmetry.space_group_name_H-M   'P 1'
#
loop_
_entity.id
_entity.type
_entity.pdbx_description
1 polymer ?
#
loop_
_entity_poly.entity_id
_entity_poly.type
_entity_poly.pdbx_seq_one_letter_code
_entity_poly.pdbx_strand_id
1 'polypeptide(L)'
;MEVYEYDLVALLILIFGLYVLTKNELEFTLSVGPTKPSGFVDDNSKYTKIKKGSLGKVQTKIFGCTLVAASYLMYSTIKGELVFVL
;
A
#
# COMPACT_ATOMS: atom_id res chain seq x y z
N MET A 1 -12.96 -1.99 -22.27
CA MET A 1 -11.57 -2.30 -21.86
C MET A 1 -11.27 -1.79 -20.45
N GLU A 2 -12.27 -1.34 -19.68
CA GLU A 2 -12.05 -0.79 -18.32
C GLU A 2 -12.06 -1.89 -17.23
N VAL A 3 -12.87 -2.95 -17.40
CA VAL A 3 -13.00 -4.04 -16.40
C VAL A 3 -11.66 -4.76 -16.13
N TYR A 4 -10.80 -4.89 -17.14
CA TYR A 4 -9.50 -5.56 -17.00
C TYR A 4 -8.46 -4.75 -16.22
N GLU A 5 -8.51 -3.41 -16.28
CA GLU A 5 -7.56 -2.57 -15.56
C GLU A 5 -7.81 -2.65 -14.05
N TYR A 6 -9.09 -2.63 -13.66
CA TYR A 6 -9.48 -2.75 -12.27
C TYR A 6 -9.21 -4.13 -11.67
N ASP A 7 -9.41 -5.21 -12.43
CA ASP A 7 -9.05 -6.57 -12.01
C ASP A 7 -7.53 -6.68 -11.79
N LEU A 8 -6.72 -6.07 -12.66
CA LEU A 8 -5.27 -6.06 -12.51
C LEU A 8 -4.81 -5.23 -11.29
N VAL A 9 -5.45 -4.09 -11.04
CA VAL A 9 -5.18 -3.28 -9.84
C VAL A 9 -5.56 -4.03 -8.57
N ALA A 10 -6.73 -4.68 -8.54
CA ALA A 10 -7.16 -5.47 -7.39
C ALA A 10 -6.21 -6.65 -7.14
N LEU A 11 -5.74 -7.33 -8.19
CA LEU A 11 -4.75 -8.41 -8.09
C LEU A 11 -3.42 -7.90 -7.51
N LEU A 12 -2.92 -6.75 -7.97
CA LEU A 12 -1.69 -6.15 -7.46
C LEU A 12 -1.82 -5.80 -5.97
N ILE A 13 -2.94 -5.20 -5.56
CA ILE A 13 -3.21 -4.87 -4.16
C ILE A 13 -3.26 -6.16 -3.30
N LEU A 14 -3.83 -7.24 -3.81
CA LEU A 14 -3.85 -8.54 -3.13
C LEU A 14 -2.43 -9.07 -2.90
N ILE A 15 -1.61 -9.07 -3.95
CA ILE A 15 -0.22 -9.54 -3.90
C ILE A 15 0.58 -8.71 -2.89
N PHE A 16 0.41 -7.38 -2.90
CA PHE A 16 1.03 -6.50 -1.91
C PHE A 16 0.55 -6.78 -0.48
N GLY A 17 -0.75 -6.99 -0.28
CA GLY A 17 -1.32 -7.34 1.02
C GLY A 17 -0.76 -8.65 1.56
N LEU A 18 -0.70 -9.69 0.73
CA LEU A 18 -0.10 -10.98 1.10
C LEU A 18 1.40 -10.85 1.39
N TYR A 19 2.14 -10.10 0.56
CA TYR A 19 3.55 -9.83 0.80
C TYR A 19 3.79 -9.15 2.15
N VAL A 20 3.01 -8.10 2.45
CA VAL A 20 3.03 -7.43 3.75
C VAL A 20 2.73 -8.41 4.89
N LEU A 21 1.76 -9.32 4.74
CA LEU A 21 1.45 -10.32 5.77
C LEU A 21 2.58 -11.33 5.99
N THR A 22 3.34 -11.67 4.95
CA THR A 22 4.53 -12.53 5.08
C THR A 22 5.70 -11.81 5.75
N LYS A 23 5.78 -10.49 5.59
CA LYS A 23 6.74 -9.63 6.28
C LYS A 23 6.20 -9.32 7.68
N ASN A 24 6.65 -10.06 8.69
CA ASN A 24 6.23 -9.81 10.07
C ASN A 24 6.51 -8.38 10.57
N GLU A 25 7.46 -7.67 9.99
CA GLU A 25 7.80 -6.28 10.33
C GLU A 25 7.99 -5.47 9.06
N LEU A 26 7.47 -4.25 9.04
CA LEU A 26 7.57 -3.34 7.91
C LEU A 26 8.38 -2.12 8.32
N GLU A 27 9.57 -1.99 7.75
CA GLU A 27 10.39 -0.79 7.91
C GLU A 27 10.01 0.22 6.83
N PHE A 28 9.76 1.46 7.24
CA PHE A 28 9.50 2.55 6.32
C PHE A 28 10.39 3.73 6.69
N THR A 29 10.90 4.39 5.65
CA THR A 29 11.71 5.59 5.80
C THR A 29 10.91 6.76 5.26
N LEU A 30 10.55 7.68 6.14
CA LEU A 30 9.93 8.95 5.77
C LEU A 30 11.04 9.98 5.58
N SER A 31 11.28 10.38 4.34
CA SER A 31 12.19 11.46 3.98
C SER A 31 11.37 12.70 3.59
N VAL A 32 11.61 13.83 4.24
CA VAL A 32 11.01 15.12 3.88
C VAL A 32 12.13 16.11 3.62
N GLY A 33 12.19 16.67 2.42
CA GLY A 33 13.24 17.58 2.00
C GLY A 33 12.99 18.15 0.59
N PRO A 34 13.87 19.04 0.10
CA PRO A 34 13.79 19.55 -1.27
C PRO A 34 13.86 18.40 -2.27
N THR A 35 13.02 18.46 -3.30
CA THR A 35 12.96 17.44 -4.36
C THR A 35 13.98 17.72 -5.44
N LYS A 36 14.65 16.67 -5.91
CA LYS A 36 15.46 16.67 -7.13
C LYS A 36 14.56 16.95 -8.34
N PRO A 37 15.13 17.34 -9.50
CA PRO A 37 14.38 17.45 -10.76
C PRO A 37 13.67 16.15 -11.19
N SER A 38 14.11 15.01 -10.66
CA SER A 38 13.48 13.70 -10.84
C SER A 38 12.23 13.46 -9.99
N GLY A 39 11.83 14.41 -9.13
CA GLY A 39 10.69 14.31 -8.22
C GLY A 39 10.97 13.56 -6.92
N PHE A 40 12.13 12.92 -6.78
CA PHE A 40 12.56 12.26 -5.54
C PHE A 40 13.16 13.26 -4.54
N VAL A 41 13.03 12.99 -3.24
CA VAL A 41 13.65 13.81 -2.20
C VAL A 41 15.18 13.76 -2.33
N ASP A 42 15.83 14.92 -2.18
CA ASP A 42 17.27 15.00 -2.19
C ASP A 42 17.87 14.60 -0.84
N ASP A 43 18.19 13.32 -0.68
CA ASP A 43 18.80 12.79 0.55
C ASP A 43 20.15 13.44 0.93
N ASN A 44 20.81 14.13 0.00
CA ASN A 44 22.06 14.85 0.26
C ASN A 44 21.87 16.30 0.71
N SER A 45 20.65 16.82 0.71
CA SER A 45 20.39 18.18 1.16
C SER A 45 20.49 18.26 2.69
N LYS A 46 21.13 19.32 3.20
CA LYS A 46 21.20 19.62 4.66
C LYS A 46 19.82 19.85 5.29
N TYR A 47 18.79 20.05 4.46
CA TYR A 47 17.41 20.29 4.88
C TYR A 47 16.55 19.02 4.87
N THR A 48 17.10 17.88 4.43
CA THR A 48 16.36 16.63 4.37
C THR A 48 16.31 15.97 5.73
N LYS A 49 15.09 15.82 6.25
CA LYS A 49 14.81 15.12 7.50
C LYS A 49 14.37 13.71 7.16
N ILE A 50 15.18 12.75 7.58
CA ILE A 50 14.89 11.32 7.42
C ILE A 50 14.45 10.77 8.78
N LYS A 51 13.25 10.21 8.83
CA LYS A 51 12.74 9.48 9.98
C LYS A 51 12.44 8.04 9.58
N LYS A 52 13.18 7.11 10.17
CA LYS A 52 12.88 5.68 10.05
C LYS A 52 11.78 5.34 11.06
N GLY A 53 10.73 4.68 10.59
CA GLY A 53 9.69 4.10 11.41
C GLY A 53 9.58 2.61 11.10
N SER A 54 9.12 1.83 12.07
CA SER A 54 8.75 0.44 11.85
C SER A 54 7.31 0.24 12.31
N LEU A 55 6.56 -0.53 11.51
CA LEU A 55 5.30 -1.09 11.96
C LEU A 55 5.63 -2.38 12.72
N GLY A 56 5.21 -2.43 13.98
CA GLY A 56 5.32 -3.64 14.78
C GLY A 56 4.45 -4.77 14.23
N LYS A 57 4.70 -6.01 14.68
CA LYS A 57 4.06 -7.23 14.15
C LYS A 57 2.53 -7.17 14.03
N VAL A 58 1.86 -6.61 15.03
CA VAL A 58 0.40 -6.47 15.02
C VAL A 58 -0.05 -5.43 13.99
N GLN A 59 0.64 -4.30 13.90
CA GLN A 59 0.28 -3.23 12.98
C GLN A 59 0.52 -3.62 11.52
N THR A 60 1.62 -4.33 11.25
CA THR A 60 1.92 -4.87 9.91
C THR A 60 0.85 -5.87 9.46
N LYS A 61 0.39 -6.73 10.37
CA LYS A 61 -0.74 -7.65 10.11
C LYS A 61 -2.04 -6.91 9.82
N ILE A 62 -2.38 -5.90 10.63
CA ILE A 62 -3.56 -5.07 10.38
C ILE A 62 -3.47 -4.43 9.00
N PHE A 63 -2.34 -3.81 8.67
CA PHE A 63 -2.13 -3.17 7.37
C PHE A 63 -2.25 -4.14 6.20
N GLY A 64 -1.63 -5.32 6.30
CA GLY A 64 -1.75 -6.38 5.29
C GLY A 64 -3.18 -6.88 5.11
N CYS A 65 -3.91 -7.12 6.21
CA CYS A 65 -5.32 -7.50 6.15
C CYS A 65 -6.20 -6.42 5.52
N THR A 66 -5.95 -5.13 5.81
CA THR A 66 -6.67 -4.02 5.19
C THR A 66 -6.45 -3.97 3.68
N LEU A 67 -5.22 -4.23 3.20
CA LEU A 67 -4.94 -4.32 1.77
C LEU A 67 -5.68 -5.47 1.11
N VAL A 68 -5.70 -6.65 1.73
CA VAL A 68 -6.46 -7.81 1.23
C VAL A 68 -7.96 -7.50 1.17
N ALA A 69 -8.52 -6.88 2.22
CA ALA A 69 -9.91 -6.48 2.25
C ALA A 69 -10.25 -5.43 1.17
N ALA A 70 -9.36 -4.44 0.96
CA ALA A 70 -9.52 -3.43 -0.08
C ALA A 70 -9.50 -4.04 -1.49
N SER A 71 -8.60 -5.01 -1.74
CA SER A 71 -8.56 -5.77 -2.99
C SER A 71 -9.88 -6.52 -3.23
N TYR A 72 -10.39 -7.22 -2.21
CA TYR A 72 -11.66 -7.93 -2.29
C TYR A 72 -12.84 -6.98 -2.57
N LEU A 73 -12.89 -5.84 -1.87
CA LEU A 73 -13.92 -4.82 -2.08
C LEU A 73 -13.86 -4.25 -3.49
N MET A 74 -12.67 -3.92 -4.01
CA MET A 74 -12.52 -3.46 -5.39
C MET A 74 -13.03 -4.52 -6.38
N TYR A 75 -12.58 -5.76 -6.24
CA TYR A 75 -13.03 -6.86 -7.08
C TYR A 75 -14.56 -7.04 -7.06
N SER A 76 -15.17 -7.01 -5.87
CA SER A 76 -16.62 -7.14 -5.68
C SER A 76 -17.39 -5.95 -6.27
N THR A 77 -16.84 -4.73 -6.16
CA THR A 77 -17.48 -3.51 -6.66
C THR A 77 -17.49 -3.46 -8.19
N ILE A 78 -16.39 -3.86 -8.83
CA ILE A 78 -16.29 -3.87 -10.30
C ILE A 78 -17.11 -5.00 -10.93
N LYS A 79 -17.30 -6.13 -10.23
CA LYS A 79 -18.20 -7.20 -10.68
C LYS A 79 -19.70 -6.93 -10.45
N GLY A 80 -20.05 -5.76 -9.90
CA GLY A 80 -21.44 -5.29 -9.87
C GLY A 80 -22.33 -5.93 -8.79
N GLU A 81 -21.77 -6.71 -7.87
CA GLU A 81 -22.50 -7.30 -6.74
C GLU A 81 -21.90 -6.79 -5.42
N LEU A 82 -21.99 -5.48 -5.19
CA LEU A 82 -22.08 -5.01 -3.81
C LEU A 82 -23.51 -5.27 -3.32
N VAL A 83 -23.87 -6.56 -3.26
CA VAL A 83 -24.99 -7.00 -2.44
C VAL A 83 -24.53 -6.67 -1.02
N PHE A 84 -25.10 -5.59 -0.49
CA PHE A 84 -25.24 -5.37 0.94
C PHE A 84 -25.77 -6.66 1.57
N VAL A 85 -24.87 -7.58 1.96
CA VAL A 85 -25.18 -8.63 2.92
C VAL A 85 -24.79 -8.06 4.27
N LEU A 86 -25.69 -7.21 4.76
CA LEU A 86 -25.75 -6.75 6.14
C LEU A 86 -26.77 -7.64 6.87
#